data_AF-A0A087BEA4-F1
#
_entry.id   AF-A0A087BEA4-F1
#
_cell.length_a   1.000
_cell.length_b   1.000
_cell.length_c   1.000
_cell.angle_alpha   90.00
_cell.angle_beta   90.00
_cell.angle_gamma   90.00
#
_symmetry.space_group_name_H-M   'P 1'
#
loop_
_entity.id
_entity.type
_entity.pdbx_description
1 polymer ?
#
loop_
_entity_poly.entity_id
_entity_poly.type
_entity_poly.pdbx_seq_one_letter_code
_entity_poly.pdbx_strand_id
1 'polypeptide(L)' 'MFKRIFWIGLGVVAGVMAVSKAQAYVRANTPDKARQFVLGPDQDHVAVRTLAGLVNEFKEAQQQREAELNAQYSAHMK' A
#
# COMPACT_ATOMS: atom_id res chain seq x y z
N MET A 1 18.26 -3.80 17.07
CA MET A 1 16.95 -3.78 16.38
C MET A 1 16.88 -4.69 15.14
N PHE A 2 18.02 -5.08 14.54
CA PHE A 2 18.11 -5.91 13.34
C PHE A 2 17.30 -7.21 13.37
N LYS A 3 17.33 -7.96 14.49
CA LYS A 3 16.59 -9.22 14.62
C LYS A 3 15.07 -9.04 14.43
N ARG A 4 14.49 -7.95 14.95
CA ARG A 4 13.05 -7.67 14.78
C ARG A 4 12.72 -7.34 13.33
N ILE A 5 13.52 -6.49 12.68
CA ILE A 5 13.31 -6.11 11.27
C ILE A 5 13.47 -7.33 10.35
N PHE A 6 14.43 -8.21 10.64
CA PHE A 6 14.61 -9.48 9.93
C PHE A 6 13.37 -10.37 10.02
N TRP A 7 12.81 -10.56 11.21
CA TRP A 7 11.59 -11.37 11.39
C TRP A 7 10.36 -10.76 10.72
N ILE A 8 10.22 -9.43 10.76
CA ILE A 8 9.15 -8.72 10.05
C ILE A 8 9.31 -8.90 8.54
N GLY A 9 10.51 -8.70 8.00
CA GLY A 9 10.80 -8.90 6.58
C GLY A 9 10.53 -10.34 6.11
N LEU A 10 10.93 -11.34 6.90
CA LEU A 10 10.65 -12.75 6.62
C LEU A 10 9.14 -13.03 6.59
N GLY A 11 8.38 -12.47 7.53
CA GLY A 11 6.93 -12.61 7.58
C GLY A 11 6.23 -11.97 6.37
N VAL A 12 6.70 -10.79 5.95
CA VAL A 12 6.17 -10.11 4.76
C VAL A 12 6.44 -10.91 3.49
N VAL A 13 7.66 -11.43 3.30
CA VAL A 13 8.01 -12.24 2.13
C VAL A 13 7.17 -13.53 2.09
N ALA A 14 7.01 -14.20 3.23
CA ALA A 14 6.17 -15.40 3.34
C ALA A 14 4.69 -15.09 3.03
N GLY A 15 4.17 -13.96 3.53
CA GLY A 15 2.81 -13.50 3.24
C GLY A 15 2.57 -13.23 1.76
N VAL A 16 3.49 -12.51 1.10
CA VAL A 16 3.42 -12.22 -0.34
C VAL A 16 3.43 -13.51 -1.16
N MET A 17 4.27 -14.48 -0.80
CA MET A 17 4.31 -15.78 -1.49
C MET A 17 3.02 -16.59 -1.30
N ALA A 18 2.44 -16.58 -0.10
CA ALA A 18 1.17 -17.25 0.17
C ALA A 18 0.02 -16.64 -0.65
N VAL A 19 -0.08 -15.31 -0.69
CA VAL A 19 -1.11 -14.60 -1.47
C VAL A 19 -0.91 -14.83 -2.96
N SER A 20 0.33 -14.77 -3.46
CA SER A 20 0.64 -15.01 -4.87
C SER A 20 0.24 -16.42 -5.31
N LYS A 21 0.52 -17.44 -4.48
CA LYS A 21 0.09 -18.82 -4.76
C LYS A 21 -1.42 -18.99 -4.69
N ALA A 22 -2.08 -18.41 -3.70
CA ALA A 22 -3.54 -18.44 -3.60
C ALA A 22 -4.19 -17.78 -4.81
N GLN A 23 -3.69 -16.62 -5.24
CA GLN A 23 -4.16 -15.92 -6.43
C GLN A 23 -3.93 -16.75 -7.70
N ALA A 24 -2.77 -17.40 -7.85
CA ALA A 24 -2.49 -18.29 -8.98
C ALA A 24 -3.40 -19.52 -8.98
N TYR A 25 -3.67 -20.11 -7.82
CA TYR A 25 -4.57 -21.26 -7.68
C TYR A 25 -6.02 -20.90 -8.03
N VAL A 26 -6.51 -19.77 -7.51
CA VAL A 26 -7.83 -19.23 -7.86
C VAL A 26 -7.89 -18.87 -9.36
N ARG A 27 -6.77 -18.42 -9.93
CA ARG A 27 -6.67 -18.12 -11.37
C ARG A 27 -6.76 -19.37 -12.25
N ALA A 28 -6.16 -20.47 -11.81
CA ALA A 28 -6.14 -21.73 -12.54
C ALA A 28 -7.46 -22.52 -12.42
N ASN A 29 -8.15 -22.45 -11.27
CA ASN A 29 -9.34 -23.27 -11.00
C ASN A 29 -10.69 -22.53 -11.12
N THR A 30 -10.72 -21.24 -11.48
CA THR A 30 -11.98 -20.47 -11.56
C THR A 30 -12.16 -19.84 -12.95
N PRO A 31 -13.26 -20.14 -13.69
CA PRO A 31 -13.58 -19.48 -14.96
C PRO A 31 -13.75 -17.97 -14.77
N ASP A 32 -13.25 -17.17 -15.72
CA ASP A 32 -13.12 -15.71 -15.64
C ASP A 32 -14.38 -14.94 -15.20
N LYS A 33 -15.58 -15.53 -15.34
CA LYS A 33 -16.86 -14.90 -14.99
C LYS A 33 -17.12 -14.71 -13.49
N ALA A 34 -16.54 -15.52 -12.61
CA ALA A 34 -16.72 -15.35 -11.14
C ALA A 34 -15.75 -14.32 -10.54
N ARG A 35 -14.60 -14.09 -11.20
CA ARG A 35 -13.61 -13.07 -10.83
C ARG A 35 -14.15 -11.64 -11.02
N GLN A 36 -15.04 -11.47 -12.00
CA GLN A 36 -15.71 -10.21 -12.31
C GLN A 36 -16.84 -9.87 -11.32
N PHE A 37 -17.43 -10.87 -10.65
CA PHE A 37 -18.53 -10.67 -9.69
C PHE A 37 -18.06 -10.14 -8.33
N VAL A 38 -16.83 -10.47 -7.91
CA VAL A 38 -16.26 -10.03 -6.61
C VAL A 38 -15.46 -8.72 -6.72
N LEU A 39 -14.83 -8.47 -7.87
CA LEU A 39 -13.84 -7.39 -8.04
C LEU A 39 -14.28 -6.28 -9.01
N GLY A 40 -15.47 -6.39 -9.60
CA GLY A 40 -15.98 -5.42 -10.57
C GLY A 40 -15.31 -5.52 -11.95
N PRO A 41 -15.92 -4.90 -12.98
CA PRO A 41 -15.52 -5.04 -14.38
C PRO A 41 -14.23 -4.29 -14.76
N ASP A 42 -13.61 -3.54 -13.85
CA ASP A 42 -12.52 -2.61 -14.17
C ASP A 42 -11.26 -2.90 -13.31
N GLN A 43 -10.56 -3.98 -13.63
CA GLN A 43 -9.39 -4.47 -12.87
C GLN A 43 -8.03 -3.94 -13.35
N ASP A 44 -7.97 -3.21 -14.46
CA ASP A 44 -6.67 -2.91 -15.08
C ASP A 44 -5.84 -1.86 -14.30
N HIS A 45 -6.47 -1.09 -13.40
CA HIS A 45 -5.82 0.07 -12.78
C HIS A 45 -6.00 0.18 -11.25
N VAL A 46 -6.50 -0.85 -10.56
CA VAL A 46 -6.76 -0.80 -9.11
C VAL A 46 -5.47 -0.55 -8.31
N ALA A 47 -4.37 -1.19 -8.71
CA ALA A 47 -3.06 -0.97 -8.09
C ALA A 47 -2.57 0.48 -8.27
N VAL A 48 -2.73 1.03 -9.48
CA VAL A 48 -2.32 2.42 -9.79
C VAL A 48 -3.18 3.41 -9.02
N ARG A 49 -4.49 3.19 -8.92
CA ARG A 49 -5.41 4.04 -8.14
C ARG A 49 -5.09 4.00 -6.65
N THR A 50 -4.76 2.83 -6.12
CA THR A 50 -4.38 2.68 -4.71
C THR A 50 -3.04 3.36 -4.43
N LEU A 51 -2.05 3.18 -5.29
CA LEU A 51 -0.76 3.87 -5.18
C LEU A 51 -0.92 5.39 -5.32
N ALA A 52 -1.75 5.86 -6.24
CA ALA A 52 -2.05 7.28 -6.40
C ALA A 52 -2.74 7.85 -5.16
N GLY A 53 -3.68 7.13 -4.56
CA GLY A 53 -4.32 7.50 -3.29
C GLY A 53 -3.32 7.63 -2.16
N LEU A 54 -2.49 6.59 -1.95
CA LEU A 54 -1.46 6.57 -0.91
C LEU A 54 -0.43 7.70 -1.09
N VAL A 55 -0.04 8.01 -2.33
CA VAL A 55 0.90 9.11 -2.62
C VAL A 55 0.28 10.47 -2.36
N ASN A 56 -1.01 10.65 -2.65
CA ASN A 56 -1.71 11.89 -2.34
C ASN A 56 -1.86 12.09 -0.84
N GLU A 57 -2.29 11.06 -0.11
CA GLU A 57 -2.38 11.09 1.36
C GLU A 57 -1.02 11.39 2.01
N PHE A 58 0.07 10.81 1.48
CA PHE A 58 1.42 11.08 1.95
C PHE A 58 1.83 12.54 1.73
N LYS A 59 1.53 13.11 0.56
CA LYS A 59 1.84 14.52 0.26
C LYS A 59 1.06 15.48 1.14
N GLU A 60 -0.21 15.19 1.42
CA GLU A 60 -1.02 16.00 2.34
C GLU A 60 -0.44 15.97 3.76
N ALA A 61 -0.06 14.79 4.25
CA ALA A 61 0.58 14.64 5.54
C ALA A 61 1.96 15.34 5.60
N GLN A 62 2.73 15.32 4.51
CA GLN A 62 3.99 16.05 4.40
C GLN A 62 3.76 17.56 4.48
N GLN A 63 2.80 18.10 3.72
CA GLN A 63 2.50 19.54 3.72
C GLN A 63 2.03 20.03 5.09
N GLN A 64 1.19 19.25 5.79
CA GLN A 64 0.79 19.57 7.15
C GLN A 64 1.99 19.64 8.10
N ARG A 65 2.89 18.65 8.03
CA ARG A 65 4.14 18.64 8.80
C ARG A 65 5.06 19.81 8.48
N GLU A 66 5.18 20.19 7.21
CA GLU A 66 5.97 21.35 6.78
C GLU A 66 5.39 22.66 7.30
N ALA A 67 4.05 22.81 7.28
CA ALA A 67 3.39 23.98 7.85
C ALA A 67 3.59 24.07 9.37
N GLU A 68 3.48 22.95 10.08
CA GLU A 68 3.77 22.87 11.52
C GLU A 68 5.22 23.21 11.84
N LEU A 69 6.18 22.66 11.10
CA LEU A 69 7.62 22.95 11.27
C LEU A 69 7.91 24.42 11.00
N ASN A 70 7.36 24.99 9.93
CA ASN A 70 7.55 26.40 9.60
C ASN A 70 6.98 27.32 10.69
N ALA A 71 5.83 26.98 11.27
CA ALA A 71 5.27 27.69 12.41
C ALA A 71 6.17 27.60 13.66
N GLN A 72 6.76 26.43 13.93
CA GLN A 72 7.69 26.27 15.06
C GLN A 72 9.00 27.03 14.87
N TYR A 73 9.63 26.95 13.69
CA TYR A 73 10.90 27.62 13.43
C TYR A 73 10.76 29.14 13.30
N SER A 74 9.67 29.64 12.71
CA SER A 74 9.38 31.08 12.67
C SER A 74 9.09 31.65 14.06
N ALA A 75 8.47 30.87 14.95
CA ALA A 75 8.30 31.24 16.35
C ALA A 75 9.63 31.23 17.15
N HIS A 76 10.57 30.35 16.80
CA HIS A 76 11.88 30.27 17.46
C HIS A 76 12.90 31.30 16.95
N MET A 77 12.64 31.97 15.82
CA MET A 77 13.48 33.04 15.25
C MET A 77 13.07 34.47 15.67
N LYS A 78 12.07 34.64 16.53
CA LYS A 78 11.74 35.91 17.21
C LYS A 78 12.30 35.92 18.61
#